data_AF-A0A356EB65-F1
#
_entry.id   AF-A0A356EB65-F1
#
_cell.length_a   1.000
_cell.length_b   1.000
_cell.length_c   1.000
_cell.angle_alpha   90.00
_cell.angle_beta   90.00
_cell.angle_gamma   90.00
#
_symmetry.space_group_name_H-M   'P 1'
#
loop_
_entity.id
_entity.type
_entity.pdbx_description
1 polymer ?
#
loop_
_entity_poly.entity_id
_entity_poly.type
_entity_poly.pdbx_seq_one_letter_code
_entity_poly.pdbx_strand_id
1 'polypeptide(L)'
;MSIRIIPEEEIKQAAGSFHNPPLLFSNPKNLYQHRAKRLRELAKAHPLADYLLFVADIVDSQARILQQHPIPQDPRLAKNNLSQPLLAEHPLSAQTWSRHPVWRELLTILLTDMKDKANEQSLQTIEWLEKTSDSELERLADKLLRQDFSQISSDKAVFIWAALSLYWLQLTQQIPHRSIAESSDNLHVCPVCASAPTASVIHLGSTQGLRYLHCSLCESEWNVVRAKCTNCDQSQHIDYWS
;
A
#
# COMPACT_ATOMS: atom_id res chain seq x y z
N MET A 1 0.07 -16.95 11.15
CA MET A 1 -0.54 -16.07 10.12
C MET A 1 -1.31 -16.94 9.13
N SER A 2 -2.23 -16.38 8.36
CA SER A 2 -3.04 -17.18 7.41
C SER A 2 -2.37 -17.36 6.05
N ILE A 3 -1.51 -16.42 5.66
CA ILE A 3 -0.64 -16.50 4.49
C ILE A 3 0.78 -16.18 4.94
N ARG A 4 1.73 -17.08 4.68
CA ARG A 4 3.14 -16.93 5.05
C ARG A 4 3.99 -16.70 3.81
N ILE A 5 4.90 -15.73 3.89
CA ILE A 5 5.92 -15.50 2.85
C ILE A 5 7.08 -16.45 3.10
N ILE A 6 7.58 -17.09 2.04
CA ILE A 6 8.63 -18.11 2.14
C ILE A 6 9.94 -17.67 1.50
N PRO A 7 11.10 -18.09 2.05
CA PRO A 7 12.40 -17.91 1.40
C PRO A 7 12.48 -18.57 0.01
N GLU A 8 13.40 -18.12 -0.83
CA GLU A 8 13.66 -18.70 -2.16
C GLU A 8 14.18 -20.14 -2.09
N GLU A 9 14.69 -20.61 -0.97
CA GLU A 9 15.29 -21.94 -0.84
C GLU A 9 14.26 -23.05 -0.56
N GLU A 10 13.07 -22.69 -0.04
CA GLU A 10 11.97 -23.63 0.25
C GLU A 10 11.10 -23.95 -0.98
N ILE A 11 11.58 -23.68 -2.19
CA ILE A 11 10.85 -23.93 -3.43
C ILE A 11 10.70 -25.44 -3.65
N LYS A 12 9.54 -25.99 -3.29
CA LYS A 12 9.08 -27.26 -3.85
C LYS A 12 8.39 -26.98 -5.18
N GLN A 13 8.79 -27.65 -6.26
CA GLN A 13 8.08 -27.61 -7.53
C GLN A 13 6.63 -28.06 -7.30
N ALA A 14 5.70 -27.12 -7.22
CA ALA A 14 4.27 -27.43 -7.24
C ALA A 14 3.90 -27.75 -8.69
N ALA A 15 3.94 -29.04 -9.02
CA ALA A 15 3.39 -29.56 -10.27
C ALA A 15 1.86 -29.36 -10.27
N GLY A 16 1.36 -28.70 -11.32
CA GLY A 16 -0.02 -28.83 -11.82
C GLY A 16 -1.17 -28.64 -10.83
N SER A 17 -1.53 -27.40 -10.51
CA SER A 17 -2.94 -27.07 -10.21
C SER A 17 -3.21 -25.59 -10.51
N PHE A 18 -4.46 -25.31 -10.90
CA PHE A 18 -4.92 -24.01 -11.40
C PHE A 18 -4.49 -22.83 -10.52
N HIS A 19 -3.92 -21.81 -11.16
CA HIS A 19 -3.25 -20.64 -10.57
C HIS A 19 -4.16 -19.74 -9.71
N ASN A 20 -4.26 -20.03 -8.41
CA ASN A 20 -4.88 -19.13 -7.42
C ASN A 20 -3.83 -18.73 -6.37
N PRO A 21 -2.91 -17.79 -6.68
CA PRO A 21 -1.89 -17.38 -5.73
C PRO A 21 -2.52 -16.75 -4.48
N PRO A 22 -2.09 -17.13 -3.26
CA PRO A 22 -2.70 -16.59 -2.05
C PRO A 22 -2.34 -15.12 -1.81
N LEU A 23 -1.18 -14.68 -2.28
CA LEU A 23 -0.71 -13.29 -2.24
C LEU A 23 -0.19 -12.89 -3.61
N LEU A 24 -0.66 -11.75 -4.11
CA LEU A 24 -0.16 -11.04 -5.27
C LEU A 24 0.65 -9.85 -4.79
N PHE A 25 1.84 -9.69 -5.35
CA PHE A 25 2.67 -8.51 -5.15
C PHE A 25 2.45 -7.57 -6.33
N SER A 26 2.31 -6.28 -6.04
CA SER A 26 2.14 -5.27 -7.07
C SER A 26 3.35 -5.18 -7.98
N ASN A 27 3.10 -5.02 -9.29
CA ASN A 27 4.12 -4.62 -10.26
C ASN A 27 4.20 -3.09 -10.30
N PRO A 28 5.22 -2.47 -9.69
CA PRO A 28 5.29 -1.01 -9.53
C PRO A 28 5.35 -0.25 -10.86
N LYS A 29 5.83 -0.88 -11.95
CA LYS A 29 6.18 -0.18 -13.20
C LYS A 29 5.04 0.66 -13.78
N ASN A 30 3.80 0.15 -13.73
CA ASN A 30 2.64 0.81 -14.33
C ASN A 30 1.54 1.17 -13.31
N LEU A 31 1.72 0.81 -12.03
CA LEU A 31 0.68 0.92 -11.01
C LEU A 31 0.19 2.36 -10.85
N TYR A 32 1.10 3.29 -10.56
CA TYR A 32 0.76 4.69 -10.35
C TYR A 32 0.34 5.38 -11.65
N GLN A 33 0.94 5.04 -12.79
CA GLN A 33 0.51 5.58 -14.10
C GLN A 33 -0.94 5.23 -14.43
N HIS A 34 -1.33 3.96 -14.22
CA HIS A 34 -2.71 3.53 -14.41
C HIS A 34 -3.66 4.20 -13.42
N ARG A 35 -3.24 4.35 -12.15
CA ARG A 35 -4.04 5.03 -11.11
C ARG A 35 -4.29 6.49 -11.45
N ALA A 36 -3.26 7.24 -11.84
CA ALA A 36 -3.41 8.65 -12.23
C ALA A 36 -4.31 8.80 -13.47
N LYS A 37 -4.12 7.94 -14.48
CA LYS A 37 -5.00 7.90 -15.66
C LYS A 37 -6.46 7.67 -15.25
N ARG A 38 -6.71 6.67 -14.39
CA ARG A 38 -8.05 6.33 -13.94
C ARG A 38 -8.70 7.48 -13.14
N LEU A 39 -7.94 8.14 -12.27
CA LEU A 39 -8.43 9.30 -11.52
C LEU A 39 -8.86 10.45 -12.46
N ARG A 40 -8.07 10.73 -13.50
CA ARG A 40 -8.43 11.74 -14.52
C ARG A 40 -9.64 11.35 -15.36
N GLU A 41 -9.81 10.06 -15.67
CA GLU A 41 -11.01 9.57 -16.33
C GLU A 41 -12.25 9.75 -15.44
N LEU A 42 -12.15 9.41 -14.16
CA LEU A 42 -13.22 9.57 -13.18
C LEU A 42 -13.54 11.03 -12.88
N ALA A 43 -12.58 11.94 -13.03
CA ALA A 43 -12.81 13.37 -12.84
C ALA A 43 -13.73 14.01 -13.89
N LYS A 44 -13.86 13.40 -15.07
CA LYS A 44 -14.70 13.94 -16.16
C LYS A 44 -16.16 14.02 -15.72
N ALA A 45 -16.73 15.23 -15.73
CA ALA A 45 -18.11 15.52 -15.32
C ALA A 45 -18.45 15.04 -13.89
N HIS A 46 -17.46 14.99 -13.00
CA HIS A 46 -17.64 14.57 -11.60
C HIS A 46 -17.74 15.78 -10.66
N PRO A 47 -18.65 15.78 -9.66
CA PRO A 47 -18.76 16.90 -8.71
C PRO A 47 -17.49 17.20 -7.91
N LEU A 48 -16.61 16.20 -7.76
CA LEU A 48 -15.30 16.30 -7.09
C LEU A 48 -14.13 16.29 -8.08
N ALA A 49 -14.31 16.80 -9.30
CA ALA A 49 -13.29 16.77 -10.34
C ALA A 49 -11.95 17.35 -9.88
N ASP A 50 -11.94 18.53 -9.26
CA ASP A 50 -10.72 19.20 -8.81
C ASP A 50 -9.94 18.38 -7.79
N TYR A 51 -10.65 17.72 -6.86
CA TYR A 51 -10.03 16.81 -5.89
C TYR A 51 -9.43 15.58 -6.58
N LEU A 52 -10.14 14.96 -7.53
CA LEU A 52 -9.63 13.80 -8.26
C LEU A 52 -8.41 14.15 -9.12
N LEU A 53 -8.39 15.35 -9.72
CA LEU A 53 -7.24 15.87 -10.47
C LEU A 53 -6.05 16.15 -9.55
N PHE A 54 -6.28 16.74 -8.38
CA PHE A 54 -5.27 16.94 -7.35
C PHE A 54 -4.64 15.61 -6.90
N VAL A 55 -5.46 14.59 -6.61
CA VAL A 55 -4.95 13.25 -6.26
C VAL A 55 -4.21 12.62 -7.43
N ALA A 56 -4.66 12.81 -8.67
CA ALA A 56 -3.95 12.32 -9.86
C ALA A 56 -2.55 12.94 -9.98
N ASP A 57 -2.38 14.21 -9.62
CA ASP A 57 -1.08 14.87 -9.63
C ASP A 57 -0.13 14.34 -8.55
N ILE A 58 -0.64 14.05 -7.34
CA ILE A 58 0.13 13.35 -6.29
C ILE A 58 0.59 11.98 -6.80
N VAL A 59 -0.31 11.22 -7.42
CA VAL A 59 -0.01 9.88 -7.93
C VAL A 59 1.02 9.93 -9.07
N ASP A 60 0.96 10.93 -9.94
CA ASP A 60 2.00 11.14 -10.96
C ASP A 60 3.36 11.47 -10.33
N SER A 61 3.39 12.24 -9.24
CA SER A 61 4.63 12.47 -8.48
C SER A 61 5.15 11.16 -7.88
N GLN A 62 4.29 10.34 -7.27
CA GLN A 62 4.69 9.00 -6.79
C GLN A 62 5.28 8.14 -7.91
N ALA A 63 4.70 8.17 -9.11
CA ALA A 63 5.21 7.45 -10.28
C ALA A 63 6.62 7.91 -10.68
N ARG A 64 6.85 9.24 -10.73
CA ARG A 64 8.17 9.81 -11.05
C ARG A 64 9.20 9.46 -9.98
N ILE A 65 8.85 9.65 -8.71
CA ILE A 65 9.73 9.37 -7.57
C ILE A 65 10.13 7.90 -7.55
N LEU A 66 9.18 6.97 -7.77
CA LEU A 66 9.46 5.55 -7.84
C LEU A 66 10.50 5.20 -8.90
N GLN A 67 10.48 5.89 -10.04
CA GLN A 67 11.40 5.66 -11.15
C GLN A 67 12.77 6.32 -10.92
N GLN A 68 12.81 7.52 -10.34
CA GLN A 68 14.00 8.36 -10.26
C GLN A 68 14.75 8.23 -8.93
N HIS A 69 14.04 7.86 -7.86
CA HIS A 69 14.54 7.79 -6.49
C HIS A 69 14.19 6.44 -5.84
N PRO A 70 14.66 5.32 -6.38
CA PRO A 70 14.50 4.03 -5.72
C PRO A 70 15.20 4.05 -4.35
N ILE A 71 14.52 3.57 -3.31
CA ILE A 71 15.14 3.50 -1.98
C ILE A 71 16.28 2.48 -1.97
N PRO A 72 17.34 2.70 -1.17
CA PRO A 72 18.38 1.72 -0.97
C PRO A 72 17.84 0.37 -0.44
N GLN A 73 18.60 -0.70 -0.68
CA GLN A 73 18.31 -2.00 -0.05
C GLN A 73 18.36 -1.86 1.47
N ASP A 74 17.28 -2.23 2.15
CA ASP A 74 17.25 -2.29 3.61
C ASP A 74 18.08 -3.50 4.06
N PRO A 75 19.09 -3.32 4.94
CA PRO A 75 19.91 -4.42 5.42
C PRO A 75 19.11 -5.55 6.08
N ARG A 76 17.97 -5.24 6.72
CA ARG A 76 17.10 -6.23 7.38
C ARG A 76 16.36 -7.11 6.37
N LEU A 77 16.18 -6.62 5.14
CA LEU A 77 15.52 -7.33 4.05
C LEU A 77 16.52 -7.96 3.08
N ALA A 78 17.83 -7.85 3.33
CA ALA A 78 18.83 -8.56 2.54
C ALA A 78 18.67 -10.08 2.72
N LYS A 79 18.93 -10.86 1.65
CA LYS A 79 18.75 -12.32 1.64
C LYS A 79 19.37 -13.03 2.84
N ASN A 80 20.56 -12.59 3.28
CA ASN A 80 21.30 -13.21 4.39
C ASN A 80 20.73 -12.86 5.78
N ASN A 81 19.90 -11.82 5.89
CA ASN A 81 19.35 -11.31 7.15
C ASN A 81 17.84 -11.57 7.29
N LEU A 82 17.17 -11.95 6.20
CA LEU A 82 15.77 -12.33 6.19
C LEU A 82 15.59 -13.64 6.97
N SER A 83 15.01 -13.55 8.17
CA SER A 83 14.70 -14.71 9.00
C SER A 83 13.29 -15.24 8.71
N GLN A 84 13.09 -16.56 8.85
CA GLN A 84 11.76 -17.17 8.73
C GLN A 84 10.73 -16.53 9.68
N PRO A 85 11.03 -16.22 10.96
CA PRO A 85 10.08 -15.55 11.85
C PRO A 85 9.65 -14.16 11.33
N LEU A 86 10.58 -13.35 10.81
CA LEU A 86 10.26 -12.03 10.25
C LEU A 86 9.29 -12.16 9.07
N LEU A 87 9.51 -13.10 8.17
CA LEU A 87 8.63 -13.37 7.03
C LEU A 87 7.27 -13.96 7.44
N ALA A 88 7.20 -14.61 8.60
CA ALA A 88 6.00 -15.27 9.12
C ALA A 88 5.09 -14.36 9.96
N GLU A 89 5.53 -13.15 10.32
CA GLU A 89 4.81 -12.22 11.22
C GLU A 89 4.70 -10.80 10.66
N HIS A 90 4.07 -10.63 9.50
CA HIS A 90 3.87 -9.35 8.81
C HIS A 90 5.21 -8.59 8.66
N PRO A 91 6.09 -9.02 7.73
CA PRO A 91 7.48 -8.57 7.69
C PRO A 91 7.67 -7.05 7.64
N LEU A 92 6.67 -6.31 7.16
CA LEU A 92 6.66 -4.86 7.07
C LEU A 92 5.48 -4.25 7.84
N SER A 93 5.11 -4.83 9.00
CA SER A 93 4.01 -4.34 9.83
C SER A 93 4.06 -2.82 10.04
N ALA A 94 2.98 -2.14 9.65
CA ALA A 94 2.88 -0.67 9.72
C ALA A 94 3.10 -0.13 11.15
N GLN A 95 2.79 -0.93 12.17
CA GLN A 95 2.86 -0.52 13.57
C GLN A 95 4.23 -0.74 14.22
N THR A 96 5.00 -1.75 13.76
CA THR A 96 6.25 -2.17 14.41
C THR A 96 7.48 -1.94 13.54
N TRP A 97 7.32 -1.75 12.23
CA TRP A 97 8.44 -1.49 11.34
C TRP A 97 9.09 -0.13 11.65
N SER A 98 10.36 -0.17 12.06
CA SER A 98 11.16 1.03 12.23
C SER A 98 11.59 1.57 10.86
N ARG A 99 11.01 2.70 10.48
CA ARG A 99 11.22 3.35 9.18
C ARG A 99 12.64 3.93 9.09
N HIS A 100 13.24 3.80 7.91
CA HIS A 100 14.48 4.50 7.57
C HIS A 100 14.17 5.97 7.19
N PRO A 101 14.99 6.97 7.58
CA PRO A 101 14.75 8.39 7.27
C PRO A 101 14.45 8.75 5.81
N VAL A 102 14.84 7.88 4.87
CA VAL A 102 14.61 8.03 3.42
C VAL A 102 13.14 8.29 3.07
N TRP A 103 12.16 7.82 3.86
CA TRP A 103 10.75 8.14 3.59
C TRP A 103 10.47 9.65 3.65
N ARG A 104 11.21 10.40 4.48
CA ARG A 104 11.12 11.87 4.56
C ARG A 104 11.78 12.54 3.37
N GLU A 105 12.83 11.94 2.82
CA GLU A 105 13.40 12.40 1.54
C GLU A 105 12.38 12.26 0.40
N LEU A 106 11.67 11.13 0.34
CA LEU A 106 10.56 10.94 -0.61
C LEU A 106 9.45 11.97 -0.40
N LEU A 107 9.11 12.30 0.86
CA LEU A 107 8.16 13.36 1.18
C LEU A 107 8.64 14.72 0.65
N THR A 108 9.90 15.10 0.90
CA THR A 108 10.46 16.37 0.43
C THR A 108 10.41 16.51 -1.08
N ILE A 109 10.76 15.44 -1.81
CA ILE A 109 10.68 15.43 -3.28
C ILE A 109 9.22 15.56 -3.74
N LEU A 110 8.30 14.82 -3.12
CA LEU A 110 6.86 14.88 -3.42
C LEU A 110 6.28 16.27 -3.16
N LEU A 111 6.65 16.92 -2.06
CA LEU A 111 6.22 18.28 -1.74
C LEU A 111 6.75 19.30 -2.76
N THR A 112 8.01 19.15 -3.17
CA THR A 112 8.62 20.01 -4.21
C THR A 112 7.89 19.89 -5.53
N ASP A 113 7.63 18.66 -5.99
CA ASP A 113 6.88 18.37 -7.22
C ASP A 113 5.46 18.96 -7.24
N MET A 114 4.84 19.07 -6.06
CA MET A 114 3.46 19.53 -5.95
C MET A 114 3.31 21.06 -5.87
N LYS A 115 4.40 21.81 -5.60
CA LYS A 115 4.35 23.27 -5.45
C LYS A 115 3.80 23.99 -6.69
N ASP A 116 4.26 23.61 -7.88
CA ASP A 116 3.85 24.27 -9.13
C ASP A 116 2.36 24.07 -9.46
N LYS A 117 1.73 23.08 -8.84
CA LYS A 117 0.33 22.71 -9.07
C LYS A 117 -0.57 23.02 -7.87
N ALA A 118 0.00 23.52 -6.79
CA ALA A 118 -0.71 23.75 -5.54
C ALA A 118 -1.61 24.99 -5.64
N ASN A 119 -2.84 24.87 -5.14
CA ASN A 119 -3.63 26.05 -4.80
C ASN A 119 -3.09 26.69 -3.50
N GLU A 120 -3.63 27.84 -3.11
CA GLU A 120 -3.17 28.58 -1.92
C GLU A 120 -3.18 27.73 -0.64
N GLN A 121 -4.24 26.96 -0.41
CA GLN A 121 -4.36 26.10 0.78
C GLN A 121 -3.34 24.97 0.77
N SER A 122 -3.19 24.28 -0.37
CA SER A 122 -2.20 23.23 -0.53
C SER A 122 -0.78 23.77 -0.37
N LEU A 123 -0.50 24.98 -0.89
CA LEU A 123 0.81 25.61 -0.76
C LEU A 123 1.12 25.93 0.71
N GLN A 124 0.18 26.48 1.47
CA GLN A 124 0.35 26.72 2.91
C GLN A 124 0.63 25.41 3.66
N THR A 125 -0.07 24.33 3.33
CA THR A 125 0.19 23.01 3.92
C THR A 125 1.56 22.46 3.55
N ILE A 126 1.97 22.60 2.29
CA ILE A 126 3.30 22.18 1.80
C ILE A 126 4.40 22.94 2.55
N GLU A 127 4.31 24.27 2.64
CA GLU A 127 5.29 25.09 3.36
C GLU A 127 5.34 24.76 4.85
N TRP A 128 4.20 24.43 5.46
CA TRP A 128 4.15 23.97 6.84
C TRP A 128 4.92 22.66 7.00
N LEU A 129 4.68 21.68 6.12
CA LEU A 129 5.35 20.38 6.15
C LEU A 129 6.87 20.51 5.95
N GLU A 130 7.32 21.40 5.07
CA GLU A 130 8.76 21.64 4.84
C GLU A 130 9.47 22.28 6.03
N LYS A 131 8.77 23.09 6.83
CA LYS A 131 9.30 23.72 8.05
C LYS A 131 9.17 22.82 9.28
N THR A 132 8.44 21.71 9.17
CA THR A 132 8.18 20.80 10.29
C THR A 132 9.45 20.00 10.62
N SER A 133 9.73 19.83 11.91
CA SER A 133 10.91 19.07 12.31
C SER A 133 10.78 17.58 11.96
N ASP A 134 11.92 16.98 11.69
CA ASP A 134 12.11 15.54 11.52
C ASP A 134 11.39 14.67 12.56
N SER A 135 11.46 15.05 13.83
CA SER A 135 10.81 14.35 14.94
C SER A 135 9.29 14.44 14.89
N GLU A 136 8.76 15.58 14.47
CA GLU A 136 7.33 15.82 14.36
C GLU A 136 6.74 15.10 13.15
N LEU A 137 7.46 15.08 12.02
CA LEU A 137 7.09 14.26 10.86
C LEU A 137 7.02 12.78 11.21
N GLU A 138 7.99 12.25 11.98
CA GLU A 138 7.95 10.87 12.46
C GLU A 138 6.75 10.62 13.40
N ARG A 139 6.44 11.57 14.28
CA ARG A 139 5.27 11.48 15.16
C ARG A 139 3.97 11.42 14.36
N LEU A 140 3.82 12.28 13.34
CA LEU A 140 2.65 12.31 12.47
C LEU A 140 2.53 11.02 11.64
N ALA A 141 3.64 10.50 11.12
CA ALA A 141 3.67 9.21 10.41
C ALA A 141 3.21 8.06 11.31
N ASP A 142 3.69 8.03 12.55
CA ASP A 142 3.28 7.06 13.57
C ASP A 142 1.78 7.12 13.85
N LYS A 143 1.20 8.33 13.95
CA LYS A 143 -0.24 8.51 14.15
C LYS A 143 -1.06 8.02 12.97
N LEU A 144 -0.63 8.31 11.74
CA LEU A 144 -1.28 7.81 10.53
C LEU A 144 -1.24 6.29 10.41
N LEU A 145 -0.08 5.67 10.62
CA LEU A 145 0.08 4.21 10.51
C LEU A 145 -0.70 3.45 11.59
N ARG A 146 -0.91 4.08 12.76
CA ARG A 146 -1.78 3.58 13.83
C ARG A 146 -3.26 3.95 13.66
N GLN A 147 -3.64 4.60 12.57
CA GLN A 147 -5.02 5.03 12.26
C GLN A 147 -5.61 6.03 13.27
N ASP A 148 -4.75 6.77 13.97
CA ASP A 148 -5.14 7.81 14.93
C ASP A 148 -5.40 9.14 14.21
N PHE A 149 -6.41 9.13 13.33
CA PHE A 149 -6.70 10.23 12.41
C PHE A 149 -7.15 11.53 13.10
N SER A 150 -7.55 11.49 14.36
CA SER A 150 -7.89 12.71 15.10
C SER A 150 -6.66 13.58 15.43
N GLN A 151 -5.45 13.02 15.32
CA GLN A 151 -4.20 13.70 15.67
C GLN A 151 -3.52 14.38 14.48
N ILE A 152 -4.11 14.25 13.28
CA ILE A 152 -3.56 14.81 12.06
C ILE A 152 -4.68 15.33 11.17
N SER A 153 -4.53 16.57 10.71
CA SER A 153 -5.48 17.17 9.79
C SER A 153 -5.36 16.56 8.39
N SER A 154 -6.49 16.47 7.67
CA SER A 154 -6.57 15.79 6.37
C SER A 154 -5.69 16.41 5.29
N ASP A 155 -5.47 17.73 5.35
CA ASP A 155 -4.57 18.46 4.45
C ASP A 155 -3.13 17.94 4.54
N LYS A 156 -2.67 17.56 5.74
CA LYS A 156 -1.31 17.04 5.98
C LYS A 156 -1.24 15.55 5.74
N ALA A 157 -2.29 14.85 6.15
CA ALA A 157 -2.38 13.39 6.06
C ALA A 157 -2.13 12.87 4.64
N VAL A 158 -2.67 13.55 3.62
CA VAL A 158 -2.56 13.10 2.22
C VAL A 158 -1.11 13.06 1.72
N PHE A 159 -0.30 14.07 2.02
CA PHE A 159 1.09 14.13 1.58
C PHE A 159 1.97 13.13 2.32
N ILE A 160 1.81 13.04 3.65
CA ILE A 160 2.57 12.10 4.48
C ILE A 160 2.20 10.66 4.07
N TRP A 161 0.91 10.35 3.88
CA TRP A 161 0.48 9.03 3.43
C TRP A 161 1.00 8.68 2.04
N ALA A 162 1.05 9.65 1.10
CA ALA A 162 1.60 9.42 -0.23
C ALA A 162 3.09 9.03 -0.18
N ALA A 163 3.89 9.67 0.67
CA ALA A 163 5.29 9.32 0.88
C ALA A 163 5.44 7.94 1.57
N LEU A 164 4.66 7.67 2.62
CA LEU A 164 4.70 6.41 3.35
C LEU A 164 4.28 5.22 2.48
N SER A 165 3.17 5.32 1.75
CA SER A 165 2.71 4.25 0.86
C SER A 165 3.73 3.95 -0.25
N LEU A 166 4.36 4.97 -0.81
CA LEU A 166 5.44 4.80 -1.77
C LEU A 166 6.66 4.11 -1.14
N TYR A 167 7.05 4.49 0.08
CA TYR A 167 8.13 3.85 0.83
C TYR A 167 7.82 2.37 1.11
N TRP A 168 6.61 2.05 1.57
CA TRP A 168 6.19 0.68 1.85
C TRP A 168 6.09 -0.20 0.60
N LEU A 169 5.59 0.35 -0.52
CA LEU A 169 5.60 -0.36 -1.80
C LEU A 169 7.03 -0.76 -2.16
N GLN A 170 7.99 0.16 -2.06
CA GLN A 170 9.38 -0.11 -2.41
C GLN A 170 10.04 -1.13 -1.47
N LEU A 171 9.81 -1.06 -0.15
CA LEU A 171 10.26 -2.10 0.79
C LEU A 171 9.68 -3.46 0.44
N THR A 172 8.41 -3.50 0.02
CA THR A 172 7.73 -4.74 -0.37
C THR A 172 8.35 -5.36 -1.62
N GLN A 173 8.99 -4.58 -2.49
CA GLN A 173 9.75 -5.12 -3.62
C GLN A 173 11.05 -5.80 -3.20
N GLN A 174 11.53 -5.57 -1.96
CA GLN A 174 12.78 -6.13 -1.45
C GLN A 174 12.59 -7.47 -0.71
N ILE A 175 11.35 -7.93 -0.51
CA ILE A 175 11.06 -9.23 0.12
C ILE A 175 10.77 -10.33 -0.93
N PRO A 176 10.93 -11.62 -0.59
CA PRO A 176 10.59 -12.71 -1.50
C PRO A 176 9.12 -12.67 -1.92
N HIS A 177 8.85 -12.86 -3.21
CA HIS A 177 7.50 -12.75 -3.79
C HIS A 177 6.73 -14.09 -3.77
N ARG A 178 7.12 -15.02 -2.90
CA ARG A 178 6.51 -16.35 -2.80
C ARG A 178 5.79 -16.49 -1.47
N SER A 179 4.61 -17.07 -1.52
CA SER A 179 3.76 -17.25 -0.34
C SER A 179 3.01 -18.56 -0.39
N ILE A 180 2.64 -19.05 0.79
CA ILE A 180 1.82 -20.24 0.99
C ILE A 180 0.64 -19.83 1.87
N ALA A 181 -0.57 -20.26 1.50
CA ALA A 181 -1.72 -20.19 2.39
C ALA A 181 -1.64 -21.30 3.43
N GLU A 182 -1.60 -20.92 4.71
CA GLU A 182 -1.63 -21.83 5.86
C GLU A 182 -3.05 -21.96 6.43
N SER A 183 -3.90 -20.95 6.21
CA SER A 183 -5.31 -20.95 6.60
C SER A 183 -6.14 -20.01 5.72
N SER A 184 -7.45 -20.25 5.65
CA SER A 184 -8.45 -19.37 5.01
C SER A 184 -9.18 -18.44 5.99
N ASP A 185 -8.80 -18.45 7.27
CA ASP A 185 -9.43 -17.64 8.33
C ASP A 185 -8.56 -16.46 8.73
N ASN A 186 -9.12 -15.46 9.41
CA ASN A 186 -8.37 -14.29 9.93
C ASN A 186 -7.63 -13.48 8.84
N LEU A 187 -8.18 -13.40 7.63
CA LEU A 187 -7.62 -12.66 6.49
C LEU A 187 -8.06 -11.19 6.47
N HIS A 188 -8.23 -10.59 7.65
CA HIS A 188 -8.76 -9.23 7.83
C HIS A 188 -7.74 -8.12 7.50
N VAL A 189 -6.45 -8.45 7.55
CA VAL A 189 -5.34 -7.51 7.35
C VAL A 189 -4.34 -8.04 6.34
N CYS A 190 -3.57 -7.13 5.75
CA CYS A 190 -2.54 -7.46 4.77
C CYS A 190 -1.47 -8.40 5.37
N PRO A 191 -1.18 -9.56 4.75
CA PRO A 191 -0.12 -10.46 5.20
C PRO A 191 1.28 -9.82 5.25
N VAL A 192 1.53 -8.77 4.47
CA VAL A 192 2.83 -8.08 4.42
C VAL A 192 2.99 -7.05 5.52
N CYS A 193 2.02 -6.15 5.68
CA CYS A 193 2.17 -4.94 6.50
C CYS A 193 1.10 -4.75 7.58
N ALA A 194 0.23 -5.76 7.80
CA ALA A 194 -0.85 -5.73 8.77
C ALA A 194 -1.85 -4.55 8.62
N SER A 195 -1.83 -3.84 7.49
CA SER A 195 -2.78 -2.75 7.21
C SER A 195 -4.12 -3.30 6.74
N ALA A 196 -5.19 -2.57 7.02
CA ALA A 196 -6.53 -2.89 6.54
C ALA A 196 -6.63 -2.76 5.00
N PRO A 197 -7.48 -3.56 4.34
CA PRO A 197 -7.72 -3.44 2.91
C PRO A 197 -8.45 -2.14 2.57
N THR A 198 -8.14 -1.54 1.42
CA THR A 198 -8.90 -0.38 0.90
C THR A 198 -10.11 -0.82 0.09
N ALA A 199 -9.99 -1.93 -0.65
CA ALA A 199 -11.03 -2.41 -1.55
C ALA A 199 -10.89 -3.92 -1.79
N SER A 200 -11.96 -4.51 -2.34
CA SER A 200 -11.90 -5.83 -2.97
C SER A 200 -11.81 -5.68 -4.49
N VAL A 201 -10.93 -6.45 -5.11
CA VAL A 201 -10.77 -6.54 -6.56
C VAL A 201 -11.14 -7.95 -7.00
N ILE A 202 -12.00 -8.06 -8.01
CA ILE A 202 -12.34 -9.35 -8.63
C ILE A 202 -11.50 -9.50 -9.89
N HIS A 203 -10.47 -10.33 -9.83
CA HIS A 203 -9.66 -10.69 -11.00
C HIS A 203 -10.33 -11.81 -11.80
N LEU A 204 -10.03 -11.92 -13.10
CA LEU A 204 -10.46 -13.03 -13.99
C LEU A 204 -11.97 -13.12 -14.30
N GLY A 205 -12.70 -12.00 -14.28
CA GLY A 205 -14.08 -11.89 -14.80
C GLY A 205 -15.18 -12.06 -13.75
N SER A 206 -16.44 -11.79 -14.12
CA SER A 206 -17.56 -11.66 -13.17
C SER A 206 -18.14 -12.99 -12.64
N THR A 207 -18.01 -14.08 -13.40
CA THR A 207 -18.63 -15.39 -13.10
C THR A 207 -17.68 -16.39 -12.44
N GLN A 208 -16.38 -16.38 -12.77
CA GLN A 208 -15.34 -17.26 -12.18
C GLN A 208 -14.21 -16.46 -11.52
N GLY A 209 -14.43 -15.18 -11.24
CA GLY A 209 -13.39 -14.31 -10.73
C GLY A 209 -13.00 -14.61 -9.28
N LEU A 210 -11.69 -14.51 -9.03
CA LEU A 210 -11.10 -14.61 -7.71
C LEU A 210 -11.14 -13.24 -7.03
N ARG A 211 -11.62 -13.21 -5.79
CA ARG A 211 -11.59 -12.00 -4.97
C ARG A 211 -10.24 -11.86 -4.28
N TYR A 212 -9.64 -10.69 -4.44
CA TYR A 212 -8.47 -10.27 -3.69
C TYR A 212 -8.80 -9.01 -2.92
N LEU A 213 -8.28 -8.89 -1.71
CA LEU A 213 -8.31 -7.63 -0.97
C LEU A 213 -7.04 -6.87 -1.30
N HIS A 214 -7.18 -5.58 -1.63
CA HIS A 214 -6.06 -4.72 -1.99
C HIS A 214 -5.62 -3.91 -0.76
N CYS A 215 -4.34 -4.00 -0.41
CA CYS A 215 -3.78 -3.30 0.75
C CYS A 215 -3.80 -1.79 0.58
N SER A 216 -4.18 -1.06 1.63
CA SER A 216 -4.17 0.42 1.63
C SER A 216 -2.77 1.05 1.64
N LEU A 217 -1.74 0.31 2.05
CA LEU A 217 -0.39 0.84 2.29
C LEU A 217 0.66 0.29 1.31
N CYS A 218 0.79 -1.04 1.20
CA CYS A 218 1.89 -1.68 0.48
C CYS A 218 1.50 -2.25 -0.89
N GLU A 219 0.27 -2.01 -1.35
CA GLU A 219 -0.22 -2.41 -2.68
C GLU A 219 -0.25 -3.93 -2.94
N SER A 220 0.01 -4.74 -1.92
CA SER A 220 -0.14 -6.20 -2.01
C SER A 220 -1.61 -6.59 -1.99
N GLU A 221 -1.95 -7.68 -2.67
CA GLU A 221 -3.31 -8.19 -2.70
C GLU A 221 -3.38 -9.63 -2.22
N TRP A 222 -4.32 -9.98 -1.35
CA TRP A 222 -4.44 -11.35 -0.83
C TRP A 222 -5.80 -11.95 -1.10
N ASN A 223 -5.80 -13.24 -1.44
CA ASN A 223 -7.01 -13.94 -1.84
C ASN A 223 -7.92 -14.17 -0.63
N VAL A 224 -9.20 -13.85 -0.78
CA VAL A 224 -10.24 -14.12 0.22
C VAL A 224 -11.47 -14.68 -0.48
N VAL A 225 -12.15 -15.62 0.18
CA VAL A 225 -13.37 -16.24 -0.35
C VAL A 225 -14.43 -15.17 -0.65
N ARG A 226 -15.03 -15.24 -1.84
CA ARG A 226 -15.94 -14.19 -2.36
C ARG A 226 -17.18 -13.98 -1.49
N ALA A 227 -17.77 -15.07 -1.00
CA ALA A 227 -18.96 -15.08 -0.15
C ALA A 227 -18.62 -15.00 1.35
N LYS A 228 -17.52 -14.36 1.73
CA LYS A 228 -17.11 -14.17 3.13
C LYS A 228 -16.98 -12.68 3.45
N CYS A 229 -17.53 -12.26 4.59
CA CYS A 229 -17.31 -10.92 5.12
C CYS A 229 -15.83 -10.76 5.49
N THR A 230 -15.20 -9.69 5.03
CA THR A 230 -13.76 -9.46 5.23
C THR A 230 -13.40 -9.05 6.65
N ASN A 231 -14.40 -8.84 7.52
CA ASN A 231 -14.19 -8.39 8.90
C ASN A 231 -14.65 -9.40 9.95
N CYS A 232 -15.85 -9.99 9.83
CA CYS A 232 -16.36 -10.95 10.82
C CYS A 232 -16.27 -12.42 10.37
N ASP A 233 -15.73 -12.67 9.17
CA ASP A 233 -15.56 -14.01 8.60
C ASP A 233 -16.86 -14.82 8.37
N GLN A 234 -18.04 -14.21 8.57
CA GLN A 234 -19.34 -14.81 8.27
C GLN A 234 -19.62 -14.83 6.77
N SER A 235 -20.29 -15.89 6.31
CA SER A 235 -20.70 -16.07 4.91
C SER A 235 -22.22 -16.02 4.70
N GLN A 236 -22.99 -16.03 5.78
CA GLN A 236 -24.44 -15.96 5.73
C GLN A 236 -24.90 -14.52 5.54
N HIS A 237 -25.98 -14.32 4.76
CA HIS A 237 -26.69 -13.04 4.62
C HIS A 237 -25.82 -11.87 4.12
N ILE A 238 -24.94 -12.12 3.14
CA ILE A 238 -24.19 -11.06 2.45
C ILE A 238 -25.00 -10.56 1.25
N ASP A 239 -25.42 -9.30 1.31
CA ASP A 239 -26.07 -8.60 0.20
C ASP A 239 -25.09 -7.70 -0.55
N TYR A 240 -25.25 -7.60 -1.87
CA TYR A 240 -24.43 -6.75 -2.74
C TYR A 240 -25.25 -5.57 -3.25
N TRP A 241 -24.76 -4.35 -2.98
CA TRP A 241 -25.40 -3.09 -3.36
C TRP A 241 -24.55 -2.38 -4.41
N SER A 242 -25.18 -1.77 -5.42
CA SER A 242 -24.54 -1.04 -6.52
C SER A 242 -25.26 0.26 -6.84
#